data_AF-A0A1A8KI98-F1
#
_entry.id   AF-A0A1A8KI98-F1
#
_cell.length_a   1.000
_cell.length_b   1.000
_cell.length_c   1.000
_cell.angle_alpha   90.00
_cell.angle_beta   90.00
_cell.angle_gamma   90.00
#
_symmetry.space_group_name_H-M   'P 1'
#
loop_
_entity.id
_entity.type
_entity.pdbx_description
1 polymer ?
#
loop_
_entity_poly.entity_id
_entity_poly.type
_entity_poly.pdbx_seq_one_letter_code
_entity_poly.pdbx_strand_id
1 'polypeptide(L)' 'CNIDGNNPFISQWAIFTIRNLLENNKENQELVASLERRGPADYSALRELGFQVEERDGSLLLKPVRKDT' A
#
# COMPACT_ATOMS: atom_id res chain seq x y z
N CYS A 1 -0.38 -9.58 2.98
CA CYS A 1 -0.68 -8.58 4.02
C CYS A 1 -2.20 -8.52 4.12
N ASN A 2 -2.80 -8.73 5.30
CA ASN A 2 -4.25 -8.62 5.50
C ASN A 2 -4.52 -7.27 6.17
N ILE A 3 -5.16 -6.35 5.45
CA ILE A 3 -5.51 -5.04 5.98
C ILE A 3 -6.79 -5.20 6.80
N ASP A 4 -6.78 -4.78 8.07
CA ASP A 4 -7.98 -4.77 8.89
C ASP A 4 -8.95 -3.68 8.41
N GLY A 5 -9.87 -4.07 7.53
CA GLY A 5 -10.90 -3.18 6.99
C GLY A 5 -11.94 -2.73 8.01
N ASN A 6 -12.01 -3.33 9.20
CA ASN A 6 -12.94 -2.93 10.24
C ASN A 6 -12.37 -1.82 11.13
N ASN A 7 -11.09 -1.50 11.00
CA ASN A 7 -10.45 -0.45 11.78
C ASN A 7 -10.51 0.89 11.03
N PRO A 8 -11.39 1.83 11.46
CA PRO A 8 -11.53 3.12 10.79
C PRO A 8 -10.27 4.00 10.91
N PHE A 9 -9.31 3.61 11.76
CA PHE A 9 -8.07 4.31 12.01
C PHE A 9 -6.82 3.56 11.52
N ILE A 10 -6.97 2.52 10.69
CA ILE A 10 -5.83 1.68 10.26
C ILE A 10 -4.68 2.49 9.64
N SER A 11 -5.01 3.54 8.87
CA SER A 11 -4.02 4.45 8.29
C SER A 11 -3.31 5.29 9.34
N GLN A 12 -4.02 5.79 10.35
CA GLN A 12 -3.46 6.57 11.45
C GLN A 12 -2.54 5.70 12.31
N TRP A 13 -2.94 4.46 12.59
CA TRP A 13 -2.10 3.49 13.29
C TRP A 13 -0.83 3.17 12.51
N ALA A 14 -0.93 2.98 11.20
CA ALA A 14 0.25 2.78 10.36
C ALA A 14 1.22 3.96 10.43
N ILE A 15 0.72 5.20 10.31
CA ILE A 15 1.54 6.41 10.43
C ILE A 15 2.20 6.50 11.81
N PHE A 16 1.44 6.26 12.88
CA PHE A 16 1.94 6.33 14.25
C PHE A 16 3.04 5.29 14.50
N THR A 17 2.83 4.05 14.05
CA THR A 17 3.83 2.97 14.13
C THR A 17 5.10 3.32 13.37
N ILE A 18 4.98 3.83 12.14
CA ILE A 18 6.15 4.26 11.34
C ILE A 18 6.91 5.38 12.06
N ARG A 19 6.20 6.38 12.59
CA ARG A 19 6.85 7.46 13.36
C ARG A 19 7.65 6.89 14.53
N ASN A 20 7.04 6.07 15.37
CA ASN A 20 7.72 5.51 16.55
C ASN A 20 8.89 4.59 16.18
N LEU A 21 8.81 3.90 15.03
CA LEU A 21 9.89 3.04 14.54
C LEU A 21 11.10 3.86 14.07
N LEU A 22 10.87 5.05 13.51
CA LEU A 22 11.89 5.86 12.86
C LEU A 22 12.41 7.02 13.70
N GLU A 23 11.62 7.54 14.63
CA GLU A 23 11.98 8.70 15.44
C GLU A 23 13.23 8.41 16.29
N ASN A 24 14.27 9.22 16.10
CA ASN A 24 15.59 9.07 16.74
C ASN A 24 16.28 7.70 16.51
N ASN A 25 15.88 6.94 15.48
CA ASN A 25 16.49 5.67 15.12
C ASN A 25 17.10 5.73 13.72
N LYS A 26 18.40 6.04 13.65
CA LYS A 26 19.11 6.22 12.38
C LYS A 26 19.26 4.91 11.59
N GLU A 27 19.46 3.79 12.27
CA GLU A 27 19.55 2.47 11.63
C GLU A 27 18.25 2.13 10.88
N ASN A 28 17.10 2.32 11.51
CA ASN A 28 15.81 2.08 10.88
C ASN A 28 15.55 3.07 9.74
N GLN A 29 15.96 4.34 9.88
CA GLN A 29 15.86 5.33 8.81
C GLN A 29 16.69 4.92 7.58
N GLU A 30 17.93 4.47 7.79
CA GLU A 30 18.81 4.00 6.73
C GLU A 30 18.27 2.75 6.04
N LEU A 31 17.72 1.79 6.82
CA LEU A 31 17.06 0.61 6.27
C LEU A 31 15.88 1.00 5.38
N VAL A 32 14.99 1.89 5.84
CA VAL A 32 13.84 2.33 5.04
C VAL A 32 14.28 3.11 3.80
N ALA A 33 15.33 3.94 3.90
CA ALA A 33 15.89 4.68 2.77
C ALA A 33 16.52 3.76 1.71
N SER A 34 16.99 2.57 2.11
CA SER A 34 17.56 1.57 1.21
C SER A 34 16.52 0.74 0.45
N LEU A 35 15.22 0.89 0.75
CA LEU A 35 14.18 0.11 0.12
C LEU A 35 14.03 0.45 -1.36
N GLU A 36 14.11 -0.58 -2.20
CA GLU A 36 13.89 -0.47 -3.64
C GLU A 36 12.53 -1.03 -4.05
N ARG A 37 11.94 -0.42 -5.09
CA ARG A 37 10.69 -0.92 -5.67
C ARG A 37 10.94 -2.26 -6.37
N ARG A 38 10.35 -3.33 -5.85
CA ARG A 38 10.46 -4.70 -6.44
C ARG A 38 9.33 -5.08 -7.39
N GLY A 39 8.34 -4.20 -7.58
CA GLY A 39 7.17 -4.46 -8.41
C GLY A 39 5.86 -4.12 -7.67
N PRO A 40 4.71 -4.33 -8.31
CA PRO A 40 3.41 -4.11 -7.70
C PRO A 40 3.12 -5.13 -6.57
N ALA A 41 2.35 -4.69 -5.58
CA ALA A 41 1.77 -5.60 -4.59
C ALA A 41 0.66 -6.45 -5.22
N ASP A 42 0.28 -7.55 -4.56
CA ASP A 42 -0.88 -8.32 -5.00
C ASP A 42 -2.17 -7.50 -4.84
N TYR A 43 -2.86 -7.29 -5.95
CA TYR A 43 -4.13 -6.55 -6.04
C TYR A 43 -5.36 -7.47 -6.09
N SER A 44 -5.22 -8.74 -5.67
CA SER A 44 -6.34 -9.70 -5.57
C SER A 44 -7.55 -9.13 -4.83
N ALA A 45 -7.35 -8.51 -3.67
CA ALA A 45 -8.42 -7.86 -2.90
C ALA A 45 -9.12 -6.73 -3.68
N LEU A 46 -8.40 -5.96 -4.50
CA LEU A 46 -9.00 -4.93 -5.35
C LEU A 46 -9.81 -5.54 -6.49
N ARG A 47 -9.34 -6.66 -7.07
CA ARG A 47 -10.10 -7.40 -8.09
C ARG A 47 -11.40 -7.97 -7.56
N GLU A 48 -11.39 -8.51 -6.34
CA GLU A 48 -12.61 -8.97 -5.66
C GLU A 48 -13.63 -7.84 -5.44
N LEU A 49 -13.14 -6.62 -5.21
CA LEU A 49 -13.96 -5.41 -5.13
C LEU A 49 -14.37 -4.84 -6.50
N GLY A 50 -14.02 -5.50 -7.61
CA GLY A 50 -14.39 -5.08 -8.97
C GLY A 50 -13.47 -4.01 -9.56
N PHE A 51 -12.23 -3.92 -9.09
CA PHE A 51 -11.24 -2.96 -9.60
C PHE A 51 -10.01 -3.63 -10.21
N GLN A 52 -9.46 -2.99 -11.24
CA GLN A 52 -8.18 -3.31 -11.86
C GLN A 52 -7.20 -2.18 -11.59
N VAL A 53 -5.94 -2.55 -11.34
CA VAL A 53 -4.85 -1.59 -11.19
C VAL A 53 -4.02 -1.59 -12.47
N GLU A 54 -3.81 -0.40 -13.03
CA GLU A 54 -2.87 -0.16 -14.12
C GLU A 54 -1.75 0.76 -13.65
N GLU A 55 -0.52 0.48 -14.05
CA GLU A 55 0.60 1.40 -13.81
C GLU A 55 0.83 2.27 -15.05
N ARG A 56 0.90 3.58 -14.85
CA ARG A 56 1.19 4.57 -15.89
C ARG A 56 2.16 5.61 -15.35
N ASP A 57 3.33 5.73 -15.98
CA ASP A 57 4.34 6.74 -15.65
C ASP A 57 4.71 6.75 -14.14
N GLY A 58 4.78 5.56 -13.52
CA GLY A 58 5.06 5.40 -12.09
C GLY A 58 3.87 5.67 -11.15
N SER A 59 2.72 6.10 -11.69
CA SER A 59 1.46 6.24 -10.96
C SER A 59 0.61 4.98 -11.09
N LEU A 60 -0.11 4.62 -10.02
CA LEU A 60 -1.10 3.55 -10.05
C LEU A 60 -2.49 4.14 -10.29
N LEU A 61 -3.18 3.66 -11.33
CA LEU A 61 -4.54 4.03 -11.69
C LEU A 61 -5.48 2.88 -11.34
N LEU A 62 -6.55 3.20 -10.59
CA LEU A 62 -7.61 2.26 -10.28
C LEU A 62 -8.74 2.42 -11.31
N LYS A 63 -9.10 1.33 -12.01
CA LYS A 63 -10.21 1.30 -12.96
C LYS A 63 -11.28 0.31 -12.51
N PRO A 64 -12.57 0.63 -12.66
CA PRO A 64 -13.63 -0.37 -12.51
C PRO A 64 -13.48 -1.46 -13.58
N VAL A 65 -13.63 -2.72 -13.19
CA VAL A 65 -13.76 -3.83 -14.14
C VAL A 65 -15.16 -3.75 -14.74
N ARG A 66 -15.26 -3.38 -16.02
CA ARG A 66 -16.52 -3.51 -16.75
C ARG A 66 -16.83 -5.01 -16.85
N LYS A 67 -17.98 -5.45 -16.32
CA LYS A 67 -18.53 -6.74 -16.72
C LYS A 67 -18.98 -6.57 -18.17
N ASP A 68 -18.24 -7.16 -19.10
CA ASP A 68 -18.81 -7.43 -20.41
C ASP A 68 -20.00 -8.36 -20.19
N THR A 69 -21.16 -7.91 -20.67
CA THR A 69 -22.44 -8.63 -20.61
C THR A 69 -22.35 -9.99 -21.31
#